data_AF-A0A818HU94-F1
#
_entry.id   AF-A0A818HU94-F1
#
_cell.length_a   1.000
_cell.length_b   1.000
_cell.length_c   1.000
_cell.angle_alpha   90.00
_cell.angle_beta   90.00
_cell.angle_gamma   90.00
#
_symmetry.space_group_name_H-M   'P 1'
#
loop_
_entity.id
_entity.type
_entity.pdbx_description
1 polymer ?
#
loop_
_entity_poly.entity_id
_entity_poly.type
_entity_poly.pdbx_seq_one_letter_code
_entity_poly.pdbx_strand_id
1 'polypeptide(L)'
;MKVSIYPDQATDDVYVWHVFNDRGLYRPKEDVHIKGYVRLLKIEGEAKLPTYAQGIVEYKIYDSRGEQLQQSKVQLNHYGTFDIKFTLPDNANLGKV
;
A
#
# COMPACT_ATOMS: atom_id res chain seq x y z
N MET A 1 -21.33 -35.92 27.39
CA MET A 1 -20.80 -35.86 26.02
C MET A 1 -21.06 -34.46 25.49
N LYS A 2 -20.01 -33.68 25.21
CA LYS A 2 -20.14 -32.28 24.79
C LYS A 2 -19.60 -32.17 23.37
N VAL A 3 -20.46 -31.82 22.42
CA VAL A 3 -20.09 -31.52 21.04
C VAL A 3 -20.16 -30.01 20.90
N SER A 4 -19.05 -29.41 20.48
CA SER A 4 -18.98 -28.00 20.10
C SER A 4 -18.78 -27.95 18.58
N ILE A 5 -19.67 -27.24 17.90
CA ILE A 5 -19.53 -26.90 16.47
C ILE A 5 -19.01 -25.46 16.43
N TYR A 6 -17.81 -25.29 15.87
CA TYR A 6 -17.30 -23.97 15.54
C TYR A 6 -17.83 -23.58 14.15
N PRO A 7 -18.21 -22.31 13.92
CA PRO A 7 -18.49 -21.85 12.56
C PRO A 7 -17.25 -22.06 11.70
N ASP A 8 -17.47 -22.50 10.46
CA ASP A 8 -16.45 -22.75 9.45
C ASP A 8 -15.81 -21.41 9.06
N GLN A 9 -14.70 -21.08 9.73
CA GLN A 9 -13.74 -20.00 9.48
C GLN A 9 -14.33 -18.62 9.14
N ALA A 10 -14.14 -17.65 10.04
CA ALA A 10 -14.16 -16.25 9.64
C ALA A 10 -13.00 -16.02 8.64
N THR A 11 -13.31 -16.00 7.34
CA THR A 11 -12.36 -15.70 6.27
C THR A 11 -12.11 -14.19 6.28
N ASP A 12 -11.22 -13.73 7.16
CA ASP A 12 -10.77 -12.34 7.10
C ASP A 12 -9.82 -12.21 5.91
N ASP A 13 -10.36 -11.76 4.79
CA ASP A 13 -9.60 -11.33 3.63
C ASP A 13 -8.69 -10.15 4.03
N VAL A 14 -7.37 -10.33 3.96
CA VAL A 14 -6.40 -9.31 4.37
C VAL A 14 -5.70 -8.71 3.15
N TYR A 15 -5.73 -7.38 3.04
CA TYR A 15 -4.89 -6.68 2.08
C TYR A 15 -3.47 -6.52 2.61
N VAL A 16 -2.48 -6.90 1.81
CA VAL A 16 -1.06 -6.66 2.06
C VAL A 16 -0.46 -5.91 0.88
N TRP A 17 0.52 -5.05 1.14
CA TRP A 17 1.12 -4.23 0.09
C TRP A 17 2.61 -4.03 0.34
N HIS A 18 3.30 -3.68 -0.73
CA HIS A 18 4.70 -3.28 -0.68
C HIS A 18 4.89 -2.05 -1.56
N VAL A 19 5.69 -1.11 -1.05
CA VAL A 19 5.95 0.19 -1.68
C VAL A 19 7.44 0.38 -1.82
N PHE A 20 7.87 0.87 -2.96
CA PHE A 20 9.27 1.20 -3.21
C PHE A 20 9.33 2.46 -4.09
N ASN A 21 10.39 3.23 -3.90
CA ASN A 21 10.69 4.40 -4.70
C ASN A 21 11.75 4.06 -5.76
N ASP A 22 11.86 4.89 -6.79
CA ASP A 22 12.87 4.71 -7.83
C ASP A 22 14.27 5.20 -7.40
N ARG A 23 14.35 6.05 -6.38
CA ARG A 23 15.60 6.66 -5.88
C ARG A 23 15.60 6.78 -4.36
N GLY A 24 16.78 6.77 -3.75
CA GLY A 24 16.93 6.92 -2.30
C GLY A 24 16.82 8.36 -1.77
N LEU A 25 17.13 9.38 -2.59
CA LEU A 25 17.13 10.79 -2.20
C LEU A 25 16.52 11.66 -3.30
N TYR A 26 15.66 12.60 -2.89
CA TYR A 26 15.01 13.58 -3.77
C TYR A 26 15.27 14.99 -3.25
N ARG A 27 15.32 15.95 -4.16
CA ARG A 27 15.39 17.38 -3.84
C ARG A 27 14.01 18.03 -3.89
N PRO A 28 13.82 19.18 -3.24
CA PRO A 28 12.64 20.01 -3.46
C PRO A 28 12.39 20.26 -4.95
N LYS A 29 11.12 20.29 -5.36
CA LYS A 29 10.64 20.38 -6.75
C LYS A 29 10.97 19.20 -7.66
N GLU A 30 11.61 18.15 -7.18
CA GLU A 30 11.79 16.94 -7.99
C GLU A 30 10.51 16.12 -8.01
N ASP A 31 10.31 15.45 -9.15
CA ASP A 31 9.27 14.44 -9.30
C ASP A 31 9.71 13.16 -8.60
N VAL A 32 8.89 12.71 -7.67
CA VAL A 32 9.05 11.46 -6.94
C VAL A 32 8.15 10.43 -7.58
N HIS A 33 8.73 9.28 -7.93
CA HIS A 33 7.99 8.13 -8.42
C HIS A 33 7.91 7.05 -7.35
N ILE A 34 6.68 6.71 -6.98
CA ILE A 34 6.38 5.66 -6.02
C ILE A 34 5.67 4.53 -6.77
N LYS A 35 6.28 3.35 -6.74
CA LYS A 35 5.71 2.13 -7.31
C LYS A 35 5.40 1.15 -6.20
N GLY A 36 4.47 0.26 -6.47
CA GLY A 36 4.14 -0.76 -5.49
C GLY A 36 3.11 -1.74 -6.02
N TYR A 37 2.76 -2.66 -5.14
CA TYR A 37 1.72 -3.63 -5.40
C TYR A 37 0.89 -3.89 -4.16
N VAL A 38 -0.35 -4.27 -4.40
CA VAL A 38 -1.32 -4.70 -3.40
C VAL A 38 -1.75 -6.13 -3.73
N ARG A 39 -1.88 -6.96 -2.69
CA ARG A 39 -2.36 -8.34 -2.77
C ARG A 39 -3.49 -8.51 -1.78
N LEU A 40 -4.45 -9.35 -2.15
CA LEU A 40 -5.45 -9.86 -1.23
C LEU A 40 -5.00 -11.25 -0.79
N LEU A 41 -4.78 -11.44 0.50
CA LEU A 41 -4.53 -12.74 1.10
C LEU A 41 -5.88 -13.33 1.50
N LYS A 42 -6.28 -14.38 0.79
CA LYS A 42 -7.40 -15.22 1.20
C LYS A 42 -6.90 -16.23 2.22
N ILE A 43 -7.57 -16.28 3.37
CA ILE A 43 -7.30 -17.26 4.41
C ILE A 43 -8.31 -18.39 4.25
N GLU A 44 -7.83 -19.54 3.76
CA GLU A 44 -8.63 -20.74 3.57
C GLU A 44 -8.06 -21.84 4.50
N GLY A 45 -8.65 -21.98 5.68
CA GLY A 45 -8.08 -22.79 6.76
C GLY A 45 -6.71 -22.26 7.20
N GLU A 46 -5.66 -23.08 7.11
CA GLU A 46 -4.28 -22.67 7.43
C GLU A 46 -3.53 -22.04 6.23
N ALA A 47 -4.09 -22.13 5.02
CA ALA A 47 -3.45 -21.62 3.82
C ALA A 47 -3.68 -20.11 3.64
N LYS A 48 -2.63 -19.39 3.22
CA LYS A 48 -2.70 -17.99 2.80
C LYS A 48 -2.37 -17.88 1.32
N LEU A 49 -3.39 -17.63 0.51
CA LEU A 49 -3.23 -17.57 -0.95
C LEU A 49 -3.27 -16.11 -1.43
N PRO A 50 -2.15 -15.55 -1.92
CA PRO A 50 -2.13 -14.20 -2.46
C PRO A 50 -2.80 -14.15 -3.84
N THR A 51 -3.71 -13.21 -4.01
CA THR A 51 -4.35 -12.89 -5.29
C THR A 51 -4.12 -11.42 -5.65
N TYR A 52 -4.25 -11.09 -6.94
CA TYR A 52 -4.12 -9.69 -7.39
C TYR A 52 -5.29 -8.86 -6.88
N ALA A 53 -4.99 -7.86 -6.06
CA ALA A 53 -5.98 -6.86 -5.69
C ALA A 53 -6.39 -6.04 -6.92
N GLN A 54 -7.65 -5.62 -6.97
CA GLN A 54 -8.22 -4.81 -8.04
C GLN A 54 -8.90 -3.58 -7.47
N GLY A 55 -9.11 -2.56 -8.30
CA GLY A 55 -9.90 -1.38 -7.94
C GLY A 55 -9.04 -0.18 -7.55
N ILE A 56 -9.66 0.73 -6.81
CA ILE A 56 -9.07 2.02 -6.43
C ILE A 56 -8.57 1.95 -5.00
N VAL A 57 -7.33 2.36 -4.79
CA VAL A 57 -6.71 2.48 -3.47
C VAL A 57 -6.50 3.96 -3.16
N GLU A 58 -6.82 4.35 -1.93
CA GLU A 58 -6.49 5.67 -1.40
C GLU A 58 -5.08 5.62 -0.78
N TYR A 59 -4.27 6.63 -1.07
CA TYR A 59 -2.93 6.76 -0.53
C TYR A 59 -2.72 8.14 0.07
N LYS A 60 -1.82 8.18 1.05
CA LYS A 60 -1.35 9.39 1.71
C LYS A 60 0.17 9.39 1.71
N ILE A 61 0.75 10.55 1.45
CA ILE A 61 2.20 10.77 1.46
C ILE A 61 2.49 11.68 2.64
N TYR A 62 3.46 11.28 3.44
CA TYR A 62 3.93 12.02 4.60
C TYR A 62 5.41 12.35 4.44
N ASP A 63 5.85 13.46 5.00
CA ASP A 63 7.27 13.79 5.08
C ASP A 63 7.96 13.12 6.27
N SER A 64 9.25 13.41 6.46
CA SER A 64 10.07 12.84 7.54
C SER A 64 9.64 13.24 8.96
N ARG A 65 8.79 14.28 9.10
CA ARG A 65 8.24 14.77 10.36
C ARG A 65 6.78 14.34 10.57
N GLY A 66 6.20 13.59 9.64
CA GLY A 66 4.83 13.11 9.68
C GLY A 66 3.79 14.13 9.17
N GLU A 67 4.22 15.21 8.52
CA GLU A 67 3.31 16.16 7.86
C GLU A 67 2.74 15.53 6.58
N GLN A 68 1.43 15.59 6.38
CA GLN A 68 0.79 15.05 5.17
C GLN A 68 1.07 15.99 3.99
N LEU A 69 1.81 15.50 3.00
CA LEU A 69 2.12 16.23 1.77
C LEU A 69 1.02 16.07 0.70
N GLN A 70 0.43 14.88 0.61
CA GLN A 70 -0.57 14.57 -0.41
C GLN A 70 -1.53 13.47 0.06
N GLN A 71 -2.77 13.54 -0.42
CA GLN A 71 -3.76 12.47 -0.31
C GLN A 71 -4.50 12.37 -1.63
N SER A 72 -4.54 11.19 -2.22
CA SER A 72 -5.21 10.96 -3.50
C SER A 72 -5.54 9.48 -3.68
N LYS A 73 -6.05 9.13 -4.85
CA LYS A 73 -6.48 7.78 -5.21
C LYS A 73 -5.71 7.29 -6.44
N VAL A 74 -5.42 5.99 -6.49
CA VAL A 74 -4.79 5.34 -7.65
C VAL A 74 -5.57 4.08 -8.03
N GLN A 75 -5.78 3.90 -9.32
CA GLN A 75 -6.37 2.69 -9.87
C GLN A 75 -5.27 1.63 -10.01
N LEU A 76 -5.48 0.45 -9.40
CA LEU A 76 -4.61 -0.71 -9.61
C LEU A 76 -4.78 -1.26 -11.02
N ASN A 77 -3.69 -1.72 -11.61
CA ASN A 77 -3.74 -2.48 -12.85
C ASN A 77 -4.15 -3.95 -12.60
N HIS A 78 -4.24 -4.72 -13.69
CA HIS A 78 -4.61 -6.14 -13.63
C HIS A 78 -3.73 -6.99 -12.69
N TYR A 79 -2.47 -6.61 -12.48
CA TYR A 79 -1.53 -7.29 -11.59
C TYR A 79 -1.53 -6.74 -10.16
N GLY A 80 -2.49 -5.89 -9.82
CA GLY A 80 -2.57 -5.23 -8.51
C GLY A 80 -1.40 -4.28 -8.25
N THR A 81 -0.76 -3.75 -9.29
CA THR A 81 0.35 -2.79 -9.13
C THR A 81 -0.13 -1.37 -9.38
N PHE A 82 0.58 -0.40 -8.81
CA PHE A 82 0.36 1.03 -9.03
C PHE A 82 1.67 1.76 -9.32
N ASP A 83 1.53 2.91 -9.96
CA ASP A 83 2.59 3.88 -10.22
C ASP A 83 2.04 5.27 -9.95
N ILE A 84 2.63 5.95 -8.96
CA ILE A 84 2.23 7.27 -8.52
C ILE A 84 3.38 8.22 -8.77
N LYS A 85 3.03 9.39 -9.31
CA LYS A 85 3.94 10.52 -9.47
C LYS A 85 3.43 11.69 -8.65
N PHE A 86 4.32 12.32 -7.88
CA PHE A 86 4.04 13.60 -7.26
C PHE A 86 5.29 14.48 -7.24
N THR A 87 5.10 15.80 -7.26
CA THR A 87 6.20 16.76 -7.18
C THR A 87 6.42 17.15 -5.73
N LEU A 88 7.65 17.06 -5.24
CA LEU A 88 7.98 17.38 -3.86
C LEU A 88 7.85 18.90 -3.63
N PRO A 89 7.05 19.36 -2.65
CA PRO A 89 6.90 20.79 -2.41
C PRO A 89 8.17 21.42 -1.83
N ASP A 90 8.32 22.73 -2.00
CA ASP A 90 9.53 23.47 -1.60
C ASP A 90 9.82 23.42 -0.10
N ASN A 91 8.78 23.25 0.71
CA ASN A 91 8.83 23.20 2.16
C ASN A 91 8.91 21.76 2.71
N ALA A 92 9.09 20.74 1.85
CA ALA A 92 9.22 19.36 2.31
C ALA A 92 10.46 19.22 3.19
N ASN A 93 10.27 18.63 4.38
CA ASN A 93 11.32 18.57 5.36
C ASN A 93 12.36 17.51 5.01
N LEU A 94 13.63 17.92 5.00
CA LEU A 94 14.75 17.01 4.75
C LEU A 94 14.76 15.89 5.79
N GLY A 95 14.82 14.65 5.33
CA GLY A 95 15.06 13.48 6.19
C GLY A 95 16.49 13.46 6.69
N LYS A 96 16.75 12.71 7.78
CA LYS A 96 18.13 12.40 8.17
C LYS A 96 18.72 11.38 7.21
N VAL A 97 19.96 11.63 6.79
CA VAL A 97 20.82 10.70 6.05
C VAL A 97 21.24 9.55 6.97
#